data_AF-A0A5G2RCA0-F1
#
_entry.id   AF-A0A5G2RCA0-F1
#
_cell.length_a   1.000
_cell.length_b   1.000
_cell.length_c   1.000
_cell.angle_alpha   90.00
_cell.angle_beta   90.00
_cell.angle_gamma   90.00
#
_symmetry.space_group_name_H-M   'P 1'
#
loop_
_entity.id
_entity.type
_entity.pdbx_description
1 polymer ?
#
loop_
_entity_poly.entity_id
_entity_poly.type
_entity_poly.pdbx_seq_one_letter_code
_entity_poly.pdbx_strand_id
1 'polypeptide(L)'
;TWSWLKTSFTGALEVMIEMKNQDVKFSKDTYVLAFAVCYKLNSPESFKICTTLREEALIKGEVLSRRASCFAVALALNQNQPAKALSIFSQIMKPESIICTNLNIMIHVQSNMLKALIEILKDATEGNLSRFVKKHVFSEEVLVKVREKVKHVPALLAKFDELYGKLHVNGQVTTYSLDALLCHTPRDVKSHMGLLNKRTVSRRTFQPLSQSLWAE
;
A
#
# COMPACT_ATOMS: atom_id res chain seq x y z
N THR A 1 -22.97 5.10 -7.74
CA THR A 1 -22.02 4.07 -7.26
C THR A 1 -21.16 4.54 -6.09
N TRP A 2 -20.59 5.76 -6.12
CA TRP A 2 -19.76 6.32 -5.02
C TRP A 2 -20.46 6.39 -3.64
N SER A 3 -21.75 6.72 -3.60
CA SER A 3 -22.53 6.79 -2.35
C SER A 3 -22.65 5.43 -1.65
N TRP A 4 -22.97 4.35 -2.38
CA TRP A 4 -23.05 3.00 -1.83
C TRP A 4 -21.72 2.49 -1.29
N LEU A 5 -20.61 2.75 -2.00
CA LEU A 5 -19.26 2.39 -1.54
C LEU A 5 -18.90 3.12 -0.25
N LYS A 6 -19.18 4.42 -0.16
CA LYS A 6 -18.95 5.21 1.05
C LYS A 6 -19.77 4.65 2.22
N THR A 7 -21.05 4.35 2.02
CA THR A 7 -21.91 3.71 3.02
C THR A 7 -21.35 2.35 3.47
N SER A 8 -20.82 1.54 2.56
CA SER A 8 -20.19 0.26 2.88
C SER A 8 -18.92 0.41 3.72
N PHE A 9 -18.06 1.39 3.42
CA PHE A 9 -16.86 1.66 4.21
C PHE A 9 -17.19 2.24 5.59
N THR A 10 -18.23 3.08 5.69
CA THR A 10 -18.72 3.58 6.98
C THR A 10 -19.22 2.42 7.84
N GLY A 11 -20.05 1.52 7.30
CA GLY A 11 -20.52 0.34 8.04
C GLY A 11 -19.37 -0.60 8.46
N ALA A 12 -18.37 -0.79 7.59
CA ALA A 12 -17.18 -1.57 7.95
C ALA A 12 -16.39 -0.92 9.10
N LEU A 13 -16.26 0.41 9.09
CA LEU A 13 -15.59 1.16 10.16
C LEU A 13 -16.35 1.04 11.49
N GLU A 14 -17.68 1.13 11.46
CA GLU A 14 -18.53 0.93 12.64
C GLU A 14 -18.33 -0.46 13.24
N VAL A 15 -18.32 -1.51 12.42
CA VAL A 15 -18.04 -2.88 12.90
C VAL A 15 -16.67 -2.97 13.56
N MET A 16 -15.63 -2.34 13.00
CA MET A 16 -14.29 -2.36 13.59
C MET A 16 -14.23 -1.56 14.90
N ILE A 17 -14.95 -0.46 15.01
CA ILE A 17 -15.09 0.29 16.28
C ILE A 17 -15.79 -0.57 17.33
N GLU A 18 -16.85 -1.28 16.95
CA GLU A 18 -17.60 -2.12 17.88
C GLU A 18 -16.78 -3.32 18.36
N MET A 19 -16.07 -4.00 17.46
CA MET A 19 -15.08 -5.02 17.81
C MET A 19 -14.08 -4.49 18.84
N LYS A 20 -13.63 -3.24 18.65
CA LYS A 20 -12.68 -2.61 19.55
C LYS A 20 -13.30 -2.28 20.92
N ASN A 21 -14.55 -1.81 20.95
CA ASN A 21 -15.30 -1.54 22.19
C ASN A 21 -15.51 -2.83 23.01
N GLN A 22 -15.63 -3.97 22.33
CA GLN A 22 -15.72 -5.30 22.93
C GLN A 22 -14.35 -5.92 23.28
N ASP A 23 -13.27 -5.13 23.23
CA ASP A 23 -11.88 -5.53 23.44
C ASP A 23 -11.42 -6.74 22.60
N VAL A 24 -12.00 -6.89 21.39
CA VAL A 24 -11.57 -7.90 20.44
C VAL A 24 -10.14 -7.58 19.99
N LYS A 25 -9.23 -8.54 20.18
CA LYS A 25 -7.83 -8.39 19.76
C LYS A 25 -7.72 -8.30 18.24
N PHE A 26 -7.14 -7.21 17.75
CA PHE A 26 -6.91 -7.03 16.32
C PHE A 26 -5.72 -7.87 15.84
N SER A 27 -5.93 -8.61 14.76
CA SER A 27 -4.86 -9.26 14.03
C SER A 27 -4.11 -8.25 13.14
N LYS A 28 -2.96 -8.65 12.59
CA LYS A 28 -2.23 -7.85 11.59
C LYS A 28 -3.10 -7.47 10.39
N ASP A 29 -3.95 -8.39 9.94
CA ASP A 29 -4.83 -8.17 8.79
C ASP A 29 -6.02 -7.28 9.16
N THR A 30 -6.50 -7.36 10.39
CA THR A 30 -7.51 -6.45 10.93
C THR A 30 -7.02 -5.00 10.91
N TYR A 31 -5.76 -4.75 11.31
CA TYR A 31 -5.16 -3.40 11.19
C TYR A 31 -5.00 -2.94 9.74
N VAL A 32 -4.62 -3.85 8.83
CA VAL A 32 -4.54 -3.51 7.40
C VAL A 32 -5.91 -3.09 6.89
N LEU A 33 -6.96 -3.86 7.21
CA LEU A 33 -8.32 -3.56 6.80
C LEU A 33 -8.81 -2.23 7.40
N ALA A 34 -8.61 -2.04 8.70
CA ALA A 34 -8.97 -0.80 9.39
C ALA A 34 -8.34 0.43 8.74
N PHE A 35 -7.03 0.39 8.49
CA PHE A 35 -6.33 1.53 7.92
C PHE A 35 -6.67 1.72 6.44
N ALA A 36 -6.93 0.64 5.69
CA ALA A 36 -7.40 0.73 4.32
C ALA A 36 -8.80 1.39 4.22
N VAL A 37 -9.72 1.01 5.11
CA VAL A 37 -11.06 1.62 5.20
C VAL A 37 -10.94 3.11 5.57
N CYS A 38 -10.13 3.44 6.58
CA CYS A 38 -9.91 4.84 6.95
C CYS A 38 -9.30 5.66 5.80
N TYR A 39 -8.36 5.06 5.05
CA TYR A 39 -7.76 5.65 3.86
C TYR A 39 -8.80 5.89 2.76
N LYS A 40 -9.70 4.95 2.50
CA LYS A 40 -10.76 5.09 1.49
C LYS A 40 -11.83 6.11 1.87
N LEU A 41 -12.16 6.25 3.15
CA LEU A 41 -13.08 7.28 3.64
C LEU A 41 -12.45 8.69 3.55
N ASN A 42 -11.15 8.79 3.81
CA ASN A 42 -10.35 10.02 3.73
C ASN A 42 -10.99 11.26 4.40
N SER A 43 -11.62 11.07 5.55
CA SER A 43 -12.22 12.17 6.32
C SER A 43 -11.35 12.51 7.55
N PRO A 44 -11.49 13.71 8.14
CA PRO A 44 -10.82 14.04 9.40
C PRO A 44 -11.13 13.04 10.51
N GLU A 45 -12.36 12.53 10.56
CA GLU A 45 -12.81 11.52 11.52
C GLU A 45 -12.11 10.18 11.29
N SER A 46 -12.05 9.70 10.03
CA SER A 46 -11.37 8.44 9.72
C SER A 46 -9.87 8.53 9.99
N PHE A 47 -9.26 9.70 9.80
CA PHE A 47 -7.88 9.97 10.18
C PHE A 47 -7.65 9.96 11.69
N LYS A 48 -8.56 10.57 12.46
CA LYS A 48 -8.51 10.52 13.93
C LYS A 48 -8.57 9.08 14.42
N ILE A 49 -9.54 8.30 13.92
CA ILE A 49 -9.68 6.88 14.28
C ILE A 49 -8.43 6.07 13.90
N CYS A 50 -7.92 6.25 12.67
CA CYS A 50 -6.69 5.57 12.23
C CYS A 50 -5.49 5.90 13.11
N THR A 51 -5.38 7.16 13.55
CA THR A 51 -4.33 7.62 14.47
C THR A 51 -4.45 6.95 15.83
N THR A 52 -5.63 7.03 16.44
CA THR A 52 -5.88 6.47 17.78
C THR A 52 -5.64 4.95 17.80
N LEU A 53 -6.16 4.22 16.80
CA LEU A 53 -5.93 2.78 16.67
C LEU A 53 -4.44 2.44 16.56
N ARG A 54 -3.67 3.25 15.84
CA ARG A 54 -2.22 3.07 15.70
C ARG A 54 -1.49 3.33 17.02
N GLU A 55 -1.81 4.43 17.70
CA GLU A 55 -1.17 4.80 18.97
C GLU A 55 -1.43 3.74 20.04
N GLU A 56 -2.66 3.26 20.15
CA GLU A 56 -3.00 2.15 21.04
C GLU A 56 -2.25 0.86 20.70
N ALA A 57 -2.13 0.53 19.41
CA ALA A 57 -1.35 -0.63 18.98
C ALA A 57 0.11 -0.52 19.44
N LEU A 58 0.71 0.66 19.28
CA LEU A 58 2.08 0.92 19.72
C LEU A 58 2.23 0.82 21.26
N ILE A 59 1.30 1.38 22.03
CA ILE A 59 1.29 1.29 23.50
C ILE A 59 1.19 -0.17 23.96
N LYS A 60 0.37 -0.98 23.28
CA LYS A 60 0.21 -2.41 23.56
C LYS A 60 1.38 -3.27 23.04
N GLY A 61 2.38 -2.67 22.40
CA GLY A 61 3.54 -3.37 21.83
C GLY A 61 3.23 -4.18 20.56
N GLU A 62 2.12 -3.90 19.89
CA GLU A 62 1.72 -4.59 18.66
C GLU A 62 2.56 -4.13 17.47
N VAL A 63 3.03 -5.10 16.67
CA VAL A 63 3.84 -4.82 15.47
C VAL A 63 2.93 -4.67 14.26
N LEU A 64 2.76 -3.43 13.80
CA LEU A 64 2.00 -3.10 12.60
C LEU A 64 2.72 -3.62 11.34
N SER A 65 1.94 -4.20 10.42
CA SER A 65 2.47 -4.62 9.13
C SER A 65 2.90 -3.42 8.29
N ARG A 66 3.88 -3.61 7.39
CA ARG A 66 4.27 -2.59 6.41
C ARG A 66 3.06 -2.02 5.66
N ARG A 67 2.14 -2.90 5.26
CA ARG A 67 0.96 -2.52 4.48
C ARG A 67 0.00 -1.63 5.27
N ALA A 68 -0.23 -1.95 6.55
CA ALA A 68 -1.02 -1.08 7.42
C ALA A 68 -0.34 0.29 7.54
N SER A 69 0.96 0.32 7.85
CA SER A 69 1.72 1.58 7.95
C SER A 69 1.67 2.39 6.65
N CYS A 70 1.75 1.76 5.47
CA CYS A 70 1.61 2.46 4.18
C CYS A 70 0.26 3.16 4.02
N PHE A 71 -0.86 2.53 4.43
CA PHE A 71 -2.17 3.19 4.43
C PHE A 71 -2.22 4.37 5.40
N ALA A 72 -1.65 4.23 6.60
CA ALA A 72 -1.59 5.32 7.56
C ALA A 72 -0.75 6.50 7.07
N VAL A 73 0.40 6.25 6.41
CA VAL A 73 1.22 7.29 5.76
C VAL A 73 0.43 7.98 4.65
N ALA A 74 -0.19 7.20 3.76
CA ALA A 74 -0.96 7.74 2.64
C ALA A 74 -2.14 8.61 3.12
N LEU A 75 -2.84 8.17 4.16
CA LEU A 75 -3.91 8.94 4.78
C LEU A 75 -3.38 10.23 5.42
N ALA A 76 -2.26 10.19 6.13
CA ALA A 76 -1.64 11.39 6.70
C ALA A 76 -1.23 12.41 5.61
N LEU A 77 -0.72 11.94 4.47
CA LEU A 77 -0.42 12.78 3.30
C LEU A 77 -1.70 13.41 2.71
N ASN A 78 -2.79 12.65 2.59
CA ASN A 78 -4.07 13.18 2.12
C ASN A 78 -4.66 14.25 3.05
N GLN A 79 -4.37 14.16 4.35
CA GLN A 79 -4.78 15.15 5.36
C GLN A 79 -3.77 16.30 5.53
N ASN A 80 -2.82 16.45 4.60
CA ASN A 80 -1.78 17.48 4.63
C ASN A 80 -0.93 17.49 5.93
N GLN A 81 -0.64 16.32 6.48
CA GLN A 81 0.22 16.16 7.68
C GLN A 81 1.55 15.47 7.35
N PRO A 82 2.47 16.12 6.59
CA PRO A 82 3.70 15.49 6.13
C PRO A 82 4.65 15.11 7.29
N ALA A 83 4.69 15.86 8.39
CA ALA A 83 5.49 15.52 9.55
C ALA A 83 5.04 14.21 10.21
N LYS A 84 3.73 14.00 10.30
CA LYS A 84 3.14 12.76 10.81
C LYS A 84 3.33 11.61 9.84
N ALA A 85 3.17 11.85 8.54
CA ALA A 85 3.48 10.88 7.50
C ALA A 85 4.94 10.39 7.60
N LEU A 86 5.90 11.31 7.79
CA LEU A 86 7.31 10.98 7.98
C LEU A 86 7.55 10.17 9.27
N SER A 87 6.98 10.59 10.39
CA SER A 87 7.07 9.86 11.67
C SER A 87 6.57 8.41 11.55
N ILE A 88 5.44 8.21 10.87
CA ILE A 88 4.89 6.88 10.61
C ILE A 88 5.82 6.10 9.68
N PHE A 89 6.30 6.72 8.61
CA PHE A 89 7.16 6.10 7.61
C PHE A 89 8.49 5.61 8.19
N SER A 90 9.12 6.39 9.07
CA SER A 90 10.39 6.03 9.72
C SER A 90 10.31 4.77 10.58
N GLN A 91 9.12 4.38 11.04
CA GLN A 91 8.91 3.16 11.82
C GLN A 91 8.68 1.91 10.94
N ILE A 92 8.63 2.06 9.61
CA ILE A 92 8.43 0.94 8.69
C ILE A 92 9.71 0.12 8.58
N MET A 93 9.64 -1.13 9.02
CA MET A 93 10.72 -2.10 8.83
C MET A 93 10.83 -2.54 7.36
N LYS A 94 12.05 -2.50 6.81
CA LYS A 94 12.41 -2.89 5.43
C LYS A 94 11.57 -2.11 4.38
N PRO A 95 11.86 -0.82 4.10
CA PRO A 95 11.06 0.02 3.21
C PRO A 95 11.29 -0.25 1.70
N GLU A 96 11.90 -1.37 1.33
CA GLU A 96 12.27 -1.75 -0.05
C GLU A 96 11.07 -2.23 -0.89
N SER A 97 10.00 -1.45 -0.93
CA SER A 97 8.82 -1.74 -1.73
C SER A 97 8.44 -0.56 -2.61
N ILE A 98 7.84 -0.85 -3.77
CA ILE A 98 7.36 0.17 -4.73
C ILE A 98 6.45 1.20 -4.01
N ILE A 99 5.55 0.72 -3.16
CA ILE A 99 4.64 1.57 -2.38
C ILE A 99 5.44 2.51 -1.46
N CYS A 100 6.39 1.97 -0.68
CA CYS A 100 7.22 2.77 0.21
C CYS A 100 8.07 3.80 -0.54
N THR A 101 8.67 3.43 -1.68
CA THR A 101 9.43 4.36 -2.52
C THR A 101 8.56 5.54 -2.97
N ASN A 102 7.34 5.27 -3.46
CA ASN A 102 6.43 6.31 -3.92
C ASN A 102 5.91 7.18 -2.77
N LEU A 103 5.58 6.59 -1.62
CA LEU A 103 5.19 7.35 -0.43
C LEU A 103 6.33 8.25 0.07
N ASN A 104 7.58 7.75 0.04
CA ASN A 104 8.73 8.56 0.43
C ASN A 104 8.89 9.80 -0.44
N ILE A 105 8.75 9.65 -1.77
CA ILE A 105 8.76 10.80 -2.70
C ILE A 105 7.63 11.79 -2.35
N MET A 106 6.41 11.31 -2.12
CA MET A 106 5.28 12.15 -1.75
C MET A 106 5.51 12.93 -0.44
N ILE A 107 6.13 12.31 0.56
CA ILE A 107 6.53 12.98 1.81
C ILE A 107 7.51 14.14 1.52
N HIS A 108 8.49 13.93 0.64
CA HIS A 108 9.46 14.95 0.26
C HIS A 108 8.82 16.09 -0.55
N VAL A 109 7.87 15.78 -1.44
CA VAL A 109 7.09 16.76 -2.21
C VAL A 109 6.30 17.66 -1.25
N GLN A 110 5.55 17.08 -0.31
CA GLN A 110 4.73 17.85 0.63
C GLN A 110 5.57 18.63 1.66
N SER A 111 6.71 18.07 2.08
CA SER A 111 7.67 18.75 2.98
C SER A 111 8.53 19.81 2.29
N ASN A 112 8.37 20.02 0.98
CA ASN A 112 9.18 20.94 0.17
C ASN A 112 10.70 20.64 0.19
N MET A 113 11.08 19.38 0.42
CA MET A 113 12.49 18.93 0.50
C MET A 113 13.03 18.57 -0.89
N LEU A 114 13.01 19.54 -1.81
CA LEU A 114 13.23 19.31 -3.24
C LEU A 114 14.65 18.81 -3.57
N LYS A 115 15.67 19.26 -2.83
CA LYS A 115 17.05 18.79 -3.03
C LYS A 115 17.18 17.30 -2.71
N ALA A 116 16.70 16.88 -1.55
CA ALA A 116 16.70 15.48 -1.14
C ALA A 116 15.87 14.61 -2.09
N LEU A 117 14.76 15.14 -2.60
CA LEU A 117 13.96 14.46 -3.62
C LEU A 117 14.77 14.17 -4.90
N ILE A 118 15.48 15.18 -5.43
CA ILE A 118 16.29 15.02 -6.63
C ILE A 118 17.42 14.02 -6.40
N GLU A 119 18.07 14.03 -5.23
CA GLU A 119 19.10 13.03 -4.90
C GLU A 119 18.50 11.61 -4.84
N ILE A 120 17.31 11.42 -4.28
CA ILE A 120 16.63 10.09 -4.29
C ILE A 120 16.39 9.60 -5.72
N LEU A 121 15.91 10.48 -6.62
CA LEU A 121 15.69 10.11 -8.02
C LEU A 121 17.01 9.83 -8.73
N LYS A 122 18.05 10.61 -8.44
CA LYS A 122 19.40 10.44 -8.98
C LYS A 122 19.98 9.08 -8.56
N ASP A 123 19.98 8.76 -7.27
CA ASP A 123 20.44 7.47 -6.73
C ASP A 123 19.69 6.30 -7.37
N ALA A 124 18.39 6.45 -7.61
CA ALA A 124 17.57 5.43 -8.27
C ALA A 124 17.90 5.23 -9.76
N THR A 125 18.49 6.23 -10.43
CA THR A 125 18.91 6.17 -11.84
C THR A 125 20.39 5.80 -12.03
N GLU A 126 21.26 6.25 -11.13
CA GLU A 126 22.72 6.09 -11.22
C GLU A 126 23.23 4.85 -10.49
N GLY A 127 22.44 4.28 -9.60
CA GLY A 127 22.77 3.00 -8.96
C GLY A 127 23.04 1.96 -10.04
N ASN A 128 24.29 1.48 -10.12
CA ASN A 128 24.68 0.26 -10.82
C ASN A 128 24.01 -0.94 -10.13
N LEU A 129 22.68 -1.02 -10.27
CA LEU A 129 21.89 -2.10 -9.75
C LEU A 129 22.25 -3.29 -10.62
N SER A 130 22.96 -4.25 -10.02
CA SER A 130 23.22 -5.53 -10.66
C SER A 130 21.90 -6.07 -11.23
N ARG A 131 21.97 -6.90 -12.28
CA ARG A 131 20.77 -7.50 -12.89
C ARG A 131 19.84 -8.19 -11.87
N PHE A 132 20.35 -8.50 -10.69
CA PHE A 132 19.67 -9.20 -9.60
C PHE A 132 19.06 -8.27 -8.53
N VAL A 133 19.40 -6.98 -8.49
CA VAL A 133 18.81 -6.03 -7.55
C VAL A 133 17.54 -5.43 -8.14
N LYS A 134 16.45 -5.45 -7.36
CA LYS A 134 15.19 -4.83 -7.76
C LYS A 134 15.38 -3.33 -7.90
N LYS A 135 15.11 -2.81 -9.10
CA LYS A 135 15.11 -1.38 -9.37
C LYS A 135 13.92 -0.70 -8.68
N HIS A 136 14.14 0.53 -8.20
CA HIS A 136 13.04 1.37 -7.74
C HIS A 136 12.10 1.67 -8.91
N VAL A 137 10.81 1.56 -8.64
CA VAL A 137 9.74 1.85 -9.61
C VAL A 137 8.89 2.98 -9.06
N PHE A 138 8.61 3.97 -9.90
CA PHE A 138 7.86 5.17 -9.57
C PHE A 138 6.54 5.21 -10.35
N SER A 139 5.48 5.64 -9.68
CA SER A 139 4.19 5.91 -10.31
C SER A 139 4.28 7.20 -11.11
N GLU A 140 3.77 7.18 -12.33
CA GLU A 140 3.69 8.37 -13.19
C GLU A 140 2.95 9.51 -12.49
N GLU A 141 1.86 9.20 -11.77
CA GLU A 141 1.10 10.18 -10.99
C GLU A 141 1.97 10.92 -9.96
N VAL A 142 2.90 10.20 -9.32
CA VAL A 142 3.82 10.77 -8.34
C VAL A 142 4.86 11.65 -9.02
N LEU A 143 5.43 11.21 -10.15
CA LEU A 143 6.42 11.98 -10.91
C LEU A 143 5.83 13.27 -11.48
N VAL A 144 4.57 13.26 -11.92
CA VAL A 144 3.85 14.48 -12.35
C VAL A 144 3.78 15.50 -11.21
N LYS A 145 3.44 15.06 -9.99
CA LYS A 145 3.42 15.94 -8.80
C LYS A 145 4.81 16.48 -8.44
N VAL A 146 5.87 15.69 -8.64
CA VAL A 146 7.25 16.18 -8.50
C VAL A 146 7.51 17.30 -9.50
N ARG A 147 7.20 17.09 -10.77
CA ARG A 147 7.40 18.06 -11.85
C ARG A 147 6.70 19.38 -11.55
N GLU A 148 5.44 19.30 -11.13
CA GLU A 148 4.65 20.46 -10.71
C GLU A 148 5.30 21.23 -9.56
N LYS A 149 5.95 20.52 -8.62
CA LYS A 149 6.59 21.14 -7.46
C LYS A 149 7.91 21.83 -7.83
N VAL A 150 8.68 21.29 -8.79
CA VAL A 150 9.97 21.86 -9.22
C VAL A 150 9.85 22.87 -10.37
N LYS A 151 8.66 23.04 -10.97
CA LYS A 151 8.44 23.88 -12.17
C LYS A 151 8.96 25.31 -12.08
N HIS A 152 8.98 25.90 -10.88
CA HIS A 152 9.42 27.27 -10.64
C HIS A 152 10.91 27.41 -10.31
N VAL A 153 11.65 26.30 -10.27
CA VAL A 153 13.09 26.28 -9.98
C VAL A 153 13.81 25.69 -11.20
N PRO A 154 14.24 26.52 -12.18
CA PRO A 154 14.73 26.06 -13.48
C PRO A 154 15.85 25.00 -13.38
N ALA A 155 16.79 25.19 -12.44
CA ALA A 155 17.88 24.25 -12.22
C ALA A 155 17.42 22.86 -11.73
N LEU A 156 16.37 22.80 -10.90
CA LEU A 156 15.81 21.54 -10.43
C LEU A 156 14.89 20.91 -11.48
N LEU A 157 14.16 21.73 -12.25
CA LEU A 157 13.33 21.25 -13.35
C LEU A 157 14.17 20.56 -14.43
N ALA A 158 15.27 21.19 -14.86
CA ALA A 158 16.17 20.60 -15.86
C ALA A 158 16.76 19.26 -15.39
N LYS A 159 17.20 19.19 -14.12
CA LYS A 159 17.68 17.94 -13.50
C LYS A 159 16.58 16.89 -13.42
N PHE A 160 15.37 17.28 -13.04
CA PHE A 160 14.24 16.36 -12.97
C PHE A 160 13.89 15.79 -14.35
N ASP A 161 13.80 16.63 -15.38
CA ASP A 161 13.44 16.19 -16.74
C ASP A 161 14.51 15.21 -17.29
N GLU A 162 15.81 15.44 -17.01
CA GLU A 162 16.88 14.49 -17.33
C GLU A 162 16.69 13.12 -16.62
N LEU A 163 16.47 13.15 -15.31
CA LEU A 163 16.28 11.94 -14.51
C LEU A 163 15.01 11.18 -14.91
N TYR A 164 13.92 11.91 -15.18
CA TYR A 164 12.65 11.37 -15.63
C TYR A 164 12.79 10.62 -16.97
N GLY A 165 13.58 11.16 -17.90
CA GLY A 165 13.94 10.48 -19.15
C GLY A 165 14.70 9.17 -18.90
N LYS A 166 15.69 9.18 -18.01
CA LYS A 166 16.45 7.97 -17.62
C LYS A 166 15.55 6.91 -16.98
N LEU A 167 14.64 7.30 -16.09
CA LEU A 167 13.69 6.38 -15.45
C LEU A 167 12.79 5.69 -16.49
N HIS A 168 12.33 6.43 -17.51
CA HIS A 168 11.55 5.87 -18.62
C HIS A 168 12.34 4.84 -19.44
N VAL A 169 13.55 5.21 -19.88
CA VAL A 169 14.43 4.31 -20.64
C VAL A 169 14.76 3.04 -19.85
N ASN A 170 14.91 3.17 -18.53
CA ASN A 170 15.19 2.04 -17.65
C ASN A 170 13.97 1.18 -17.28
N GLY A 171 12.76 1.54 -17.72
CA GLY A 171 11.52 0.85 -17.35
C GLY A 171 11.15 0.98 -15.87
N GLN A 172 11.57 2.06 -15.22
CA GLN A 172 11.35 2.33 -13.79
C GLN A 172 10.08 3.14 -13.52
N VAL A 173 9.22 3.30 -14.51
CA VAL A 173 7.97 4.06 -14.42
C VAL A 173 6.78 3.13 -14.62
N THR A 174 5.78 3.23 -13.75
CA THR A 174 4.53 2.47 -13.84
C THR A 174 3.34 3.38 -14.05
N THR A 175 2.37 2.88 -14.81
CA THR A 175 1.08 3.53 -15.07
C THR A 175 0.09 3.37 -13.91
N TYR A 176 0.37 2.50 -12.94
CA TYR A 176 -0.47 2.36 -11.76
C TYR A 176 -0.40 3.63 -10.90
N SER A 177 -1.57 4.15 -10.51
CA SER A 177 -1.69 5.23 -9.53
C SER A 177 -1.19 4.79 -8.16
N LEU A 178 -0.88 5.75 -7.28
CA LEU A 178 -0.46 5.42 -5.91
C LEU A 178 -1.57 4.66 -5.15
N ASP A 179 -2.84 5.04 -5.38
CA ASP A 179 -4.01 4.34 -4.84
C ASP A 179 -4.08 2.89 -5.34
N ALA A 180 -3.88 2.65 -6.63
CA ALA A 180 -3.89 1.31 -7.20
C ALA A 180 -2.76 0.46 -6.62
N LEU A 181 -1.56 1.02 -6.44
CA LEU A 181 -0.43 0.33 -5.81
C LEU A 181 -0.73 -0.06 -4.35
N LEU A 182 -1.36 0.84 -3.57
CA LEU A 182 -1.76 0.60 -2.18
C LEU A 182 -2.85 -0.49 -2.08
N CYS A 183 -3.83 -0.43 -2.97
CA CYS A 183 -5.01 -1.30 -2.94
C CYS A 183 -4.80 -2.62 -3.70
N HIS A 184 -3.67 -2.79 -4.39
CA HIS A 184 -3.38 -4.03 -5.11
C HIS A 184 -3.29 -5.22 -4.14
N THR A 185 -4.22 -6.16 -4.27
CA THR A 185 -4.10 -7.47 -3.63
C THR A 185 -3.17 -8.32 -4.50
N PRO A 186 -2.04 -8.82 -3.96
CA PRO A 186 -1.21 -9.74 -4.71
C PRO A 186 -2.09 -10.90 -5.15
N ARG A 187 -2.18 -11.15 -6.46
CA ARG A 187 -2.83 -12.36 -6.95
C ARG A 187 -2.04 -13.53 -6.40
N ASP A 188 -2.69 -14.34 -5.57
CA ASP A 188 -2.12 -15.59 -5.13
C ASP A 188 -1.91 -16.44 -6.39
N VAL A 189 -0.66 -16.59 -6.83
CA VAL A 189 -0.29 -17.37 -8.02
C VAL A 189 -0.73 -18.83 -7.83
N LYS A 190 -1.03 -19.24 -6.59
CA LYS A 190 -1.70 -20.49 -6.25
C LYS A 190 -3.10 -20.19 -5.74
N SER A 191 -4.02 -19.87 -6.65
CA SER A 191 -5.44 -19.94 -6.29
C SER A 191 -5.71 -21.31 -5.67
N HIS A 192 -6.27 -21.33 -4.47
CA HIS A 192 -6.72 -22.53 -3.77
C HIS A 192 -7.80 -23.32 -4.55
N MET A 193 -8.15 -22.90 -5.78
CA MET A 193 -8.92 -23.67 -6.77
C MET A 193 -8.36 -25.08 -7.00
N GLY A 194 -7.06 -25.31 -6.80
CA GLY A 194 -6.46 -26.64 -6.89
C GLY A 194 -6.88 -27.61 -5.76
N LEU A 195 -7.34 -27.10 -4.62
CA LEU A 195 -7.81 -27.93 -3.50
C LEU A 195 -9.29 -28.33 -3.64
N LEU A 196 -10.11 -27.50 -4.31
CA LEU A 196 -11.52 -27.80 -4.55
C LEU A 196 -11.75 -28.83 -5.66
N ASN A 197 -10.76 -29.04 -6.55
CA ASN A 197 -10.86 -29.98 -7.67
C ASN A 197 -10.24 -31.37 -7.43
N LYS A 198 -9.81 -31.68 -6.20
CA LYS A 198 -9.48 -33.07 -5.85
C LYS A 198 -10.78 -33.83 -5.60
N ARG A 199 -11.49 -34.18 -6.68
CA ARG A 199 -12.46 -35.28 -6.66
C ARG A 199 -11.77 -36.48 -6.02
N THR A 200 -12.24 -36.87 -4.83
CA THR A 200 -11.76 -38.02 -4.08
C THR A 200 -12.14 -39.29 -4.82
N VAL A 201 -11.29 -39.70 -5.76
CA VAL A 201 -11.31 -41.05 -6.32
C VAL A 201 -10.69 -41.98 -5.28
N SER A 202 -11.43 -43.01 -4.88
CA SER A 202 -10.93 -44.04 -3.98
C SER A 202 -9.68 -44.68 -4.59
N ARG A 203 -8.55 -44.69 -3.86
CA ARG A 203 -7.32 -45.37 -4.30
C ARG A 203 -7.44 -46.90 -4.32
N ARG A 204 -8.47 -47.47 -3.66
CA ARG A 204 -8.70 -48.91 -3.61
C ARG A 204 -9.58 -49.42 -4.74
N THR A 205 -10.56 -48.62 -5.16
CA THR A 205 -11.58 -49.04 -6.15
C THR A 205 -11.54 -48.24 -7.44
N PHE A 206 -10.73 -47.18 -7.52
CA PHE A 206 -10.63 -46.27 -8.68
C PHE A 206 -11.98 -45.71 -9.17
N GLN A 207 -13.01 -45.71 -8.33
CA GLN A 207 -14.33 -45.16 -8.63
C GLN A 207 -14.58 -43.83 -7.87
N PRO A 208 -15.35 -42.91 -8.46
CA PRO A 208 -15.81 -41.71 -7.77
C PRO A 208 -16.85 -42.08 -6.69
N LEU A 209 -16.67 -41.55 -5.47
CA LEU A 209 -17.51 -41.86 -4.30
C LEU A 209 -19.00 -41.46 -4.44
N SER A 210 -19.41 -40.84 -5.55
CA SER A 210 -20.79 -40.45 -5.81
C SER A 210 -21.69 -41.59 -6.30
N GLN A 211 -21.16 -42.79 -6.55
CA GLN A 211 -21.93 -43.93 -7.10
C GLN A 211 -22.45 -44.93 -6.06
N SER A 212 -22.09 -44.84 -4.78
CA SER A 212 -22.45 -45.86 -3.78
C SER A 212 -23.74 -45.61 -3.00
N LEU A 213 -24.60 -44.68 -3.43
CA LEU A 213 -25.85 -44.35 -2.72
C LEU A 213 -27.12 -44.86 -3.39
N TRP A 214 -27.00 -45.61 -4.49
CA TRP A 214 -28.14 -46.22 -5.19
C TRP A 214 -27.76 -47.63 -5.65
N ALA A 215 -27.81 -48.58 -4.71
CA ALA A 215 -27.82 -50.00 -5.01
C ALA A 215 -28.74 -50.68 -3.98
N GLU A 216 -30.02 -50.79 -4.36
CA GLU A 216 -30.92 -51.87 -3.91
C GLU A 216 -30.83 -53.00 -4.94
#